data_AF-E6WS46-F1
#
_entry.id   AF-E6WS46-F1
#
_cell.length_a   1.000
_cell.length_b   1.000
_cell.length_c   1.000
_cell.angle_alpha   90.00
_cell.angle_beta   90.00
_cell.angle_gamma   90.00
#
_symmetry.space_group_name_H-M   'P 1'
#
loop_
_entity.id
_entity.type
_entity.pdbx_description
1 polymer ?
#
loop_
_entity_poly.entity_id
_entity_poly.type
_entity_poly.pdbx_seq_one_letter_code
_entity_poly.pdbx_strand_id
1 'polypeptide(L)'
;MLAASLGTGAGAPRAGAMADLAAPVNAAHTPRAQHDLTGYGSILATMKFMRWAIEQDRFPTVEAVQCRFKVCRATAYRWTLALAEAYGIDPAIRHSFEEPARLRRNGRRTGA
;
A
#
# COMPACT_ATOMS: atom_id res chain seq x y z
N MET A 1 6.91 -37.40 5.93
CA MET A 1 6.80 -36.61 7.18
C MET A 1 8.20 -36.23 7.61
N LEU A 2 8.61 -34.97 7.43
CA LEU A 2 9.95 -34.51 7.79
C LEU A 2 9.85 -33.73 9.11
N ALA A 3 10.32 -34.36 10.19
CA ALA A 3 10.39 -33.77 11.51
C ALA A 3 11.56 -32.76 11.57
N ALA A 4 11.29 -31.55 12.06
CA ALA A 4 12.30 -30.54 12.32
C ALA A 4 13.09 -30.94 13.58
N SER A 5 14.35 -31.32 13.38
CA SER A 5 15.32 -31.53 14.43
C SER A 5 16.25 -30.32 14.48
N LEU A 6 16.06 -29.46 15.48
CA LEU A 6 17.13 -28.62 16.02
C LEU A 6 16.95 -28.58 17.53
N GLY A 7 17.51 -29.60 18.18
CA GLY A 7 17.86 -29.53 19.58
C GLY A 7 18.94 -28.46 19.76
N THR A 8 18.69 -27.51 20.66
CA THR A 8 19.74 -26.67 21.22
C THR A 8 19.60 -26.75 22.73
N GLY A 9 20.72 -27.11 23.37
CA GLY A 9 20.78 -27.79 24.65
C GLY A 9 20.07 -27.09 25.81
N ALA A 10 19.27 -27.87 26.52
CA ALA A 10 18.97 -27.64 27.93
C ALA A 10 20.29 -27.78 28.74
N GLY A 11 20.90 -26.66 29.08
CA GLY A 11 21.96 -26.59 30.08
C GLY A 11 21.45 -25.84 31.31
N ALA A 12 21.15 -26.58 32.38
CA ALA A 12 20.95 -26.05 33.72
C ALA A 12 21.39 -27.13 34.72
N PRO A 13 21.67 -26.84 36.01
CA PRO A 13 21.93 -25.55 36.67
C PRO A 13 23.18 -25.60 37.60
N ARG A 14 23.60 -24.45 38.14
CA ARG A 14 24.30 -24.25 39.45
C ARG A 14 24.85 -22.82 39.47
N ALA A 15 24.83 -22.04 40.54
CA ALA A 15 24.13 -21.99 41.81
C ALA A 15 24.46 -20.58 42.34
N GLY A 16 23.52 -19.89 43.01
CA GLY A 16 23.87 -18.66 43.72
C GLY A 16 22.76 -17.62 43.81
N ALA A 17 22.02 -17.69 44.91
CA ALA A 17 21.49 -16.55 45.67
C ALA A 17 20.92 -15.34 44.90
N MET A 18 19.61 -15.34 44.70
CA MET A 18 18.71 -14.30 45.22
C MET A 18 17.27 -14.71 44.91
N ALA A 19 16.70 -15.47 45.84
CA ALA A 19 15.25 -15.62 45.94
C ALA A 19 14.74 -14.42 46.73
N ASP A 20 14.43 -13.32 46.04
CA ASP A 20 13.32 -12.45 46.42
C ASP A 20 12.99 -11.47 45.30
N LEU A 21 11.72 -11.09 45.20
CA LEU A 21 11.07 -10.30 44.14
C LEU A 21 10.53 -11.12 42.95
N ALA A 22 9.64 -12.05 43.27
CA ALA A 22 8.59 -12.46 42.34
C ALA A 22 7.65 -11.27 42.06
N ALA A 23 7.97 -10.46 41.04
CA ALA A 23 7.00 -9.58 40.41
C ALA A 23 6.19 -10.40 39.39
N PRO A 24 4.84 -10.43 39.47
CA PRO A 24 4.04 -11.19 38.53
C PRO A 24 4.28 -10.68 37.11
N VAL A 25 4.61 -11.63 36.25
CA VAL A 25 4.70 -11.56 34.79
C VAL A 25 3.69 -10.54 34.26
N ASN A 26 4.18 -9.39 33.78
CA ASN A 26 3.38 -8.50 32.94
C ASN A 26 2.88 -9.36 31.79
N ALA A 27 1.58 -9.65 31.82
CA ALA A 27 0.91 -10.46 30.83
C ALA A 27 1.36 -9.98 29.45
N ALA A 28 2.07 -10.85 28.74
CA ALA A 28 2.38 -10.64 27.34
C ALA A 28 1.05 -10.28 26.67
N HIS A 29 0.91 -9.02 26.27
CA HIS A 29 -0.16 -8.62 25.37
C HIS A 29 0.14 -9.36 24.07
N THR A 30 -0.38 -10.58 23.95
CA THR A 30 -0.58 -11.18 22.65
C THR A 30 -1.42 -10.17 21.87
N PRO A 31 -0.89 -9.57 20.79
CA PRO A 31 -1.70 -8.72 19.94
C PRO A 31 -2.82 -9.63 19.44
N ARG A 32 -4.00 -9.46 20.01
CA ARG A 32 -5.18 -10.17 19.59
C ARG A 32 -5.33 -9.78 18.13
N ALA A 33 -5.14 -10.74 17.22
CA ALA A 33 -5.28 -10.50 15.79
C ALA A 33 -6.74 -10.12 15.54
N GLN A 34 -7.00 -8.82 15.65
CA GLN A 34 -8.30 -8.25 15.45
C GLN A 34 -8.49 -8.19 13.93
N HIS A 35 -8.79 -9.35 13.34
CA HIS A 35 -9.32 -9.44 11.98
C HIS A 35 -10.78 -8.97 11.99
N ASP A 36 -11.00 -7.74 12.43
CA ASP A 36 -12.32 -7.14 12.57
C ASP A 36 -12.49 -6.12 11.46
N LEU A 37 -12.63 -6.62 10.22
CA LEU A 37 -12.98 -5.88 8.99
C LEU A 37 -12.14 -4.62 8.66
N THR A 38 -11.12 -4.32 9.46
CA THR A 38 -10.31 -3.10 9.44
C THR A 38 -9.33 -3.23 8.28
N GLY A 39 -9.81 -2.89 7.09
CA GLY A 39 -9.13 -3.12 5.82
C GLY A 39 -10.06 -3.54 4.69
N TYR A 40 -11.27 -4.03 4.99
CA TYR A 40 -12.24 -4.35 3.94
C TYR A 40 -12.67 -3.12 3.13
N GLY A 41 -12.72 -1.95 3.78
CA GLY A 41 -12.99 -0.69 3.08
C GLY A 41 -11.93 -0.36 2.02
N SER A 42 -10.65 -0.60 2.30
CA SER A 42 -9.58 -0.34 1.33
C SER A 42 -9.60 -1.37 0.19
N ILE A 43 -9.88 -2.64 0.49
CA ILE A 43 -10.05 -3.69 -0.52
C ILE A 43 -11.21 -3.35 -1.46
N LEU A 44 -12.37 -2.98 -0.91
CA LEU A 44 -13.54 -2.61 -1.72
C LEU A 44 -13.27 -1.37 -2.57
N ALA A 45 -12.55 -0.38 -2.04
CA ALA A 45 -12.15 0.81 -2.79
C ALA A 45 -11.25 0.44 -3.97
N THR A 46 -10.25 -0.42 -3.76
CA THR A 46 -9.36 -0.92 -4.82
C THR A 46 -10.13 -1.73 -5.87
N MET A 47 -11.06 -2.61 -5.47
CA MET A 47 -11.89 -3.36 -6.42
C MET A 47 -12.75 -2.44 -7.29
N LYS A 48 -13.37 -1.41 -6.70
CA LYS A 48 -14.14 -0.40 -7.45
C LYS A 48 -13.26 0.39 -8.40
N PHE A 49 -12.04 0.72 -7.99
CA PHE A 49 -11.05 1.36 -8.86
C PHE A 49 -10.69 0.47 -10.05
N MET A 50 -10.34 -0.79 -9.83
CA MET A 50 -9.97 -1.72 -10.89
C MET A 50 -11.09 -1.91 -11.91
N ARG A 51 -12.32 -2.13 -11.43
CA ARG A 51 -13.49 -2.23 -12.31
C ARG A 51 -13.65 -0.99 -13.18
N TRP A 52 -13.64 0.19 -12.56
CA TRP A 52 -13.78 1.45 -13.29
C TRP A 52 -12.64 1.68 -14.28
N ALA A 53 -11.40 1.33 -13.91
CA ALA A 53 -10.22 1.50 -14.76
C ALA A 53 -10.26 0.62 -16.02
N ILE A 54 -10.78 -0.61 -15.93
CA ILE A 54 -10.96 -1.52 -17.07
C ILE A 54 -12.04 -1.00 -18.02
N GLU A 55 -13.05 -0.31 -17.49
CA GLU A 55 -14.13 0.32 -18.29
C GLU A 55 -13.64 1.59 -19.04
N GLN A 56 -12.42 2.08 -18.83
CA GLN A 56 -11.90 3.27 -19.52
C GLN A 56 -11.23 2.91 -20.86
N ASP A 57 -11.50 3.70 -21.90
CA ASP A 57 -10.81 3.59 -23.19
C ASP A 57 -9.33 3.99 -23.13
N ARG A 58 -8.94 4.75 -22.10
CA ARG A 58 -7.58 5.27 -21.92
C ARG A 58 -7.11 5.04 -20.50
N PHE A 59 -5.79 5.01 -20.33
CA PHE A 59 -5.17 4.91 -19.01
C PHE A 59 -5.62 6.06 -18.10
N PRO A 60 -6.14 5.78 -16.89
CA PRO A 60 -6.69 6.80 -16.03
C PRO A 60 -5.62 7.72 -15.44
N THR A 61 -5.96 8.99 -15.37
CA THR A 61 -5.05 10.06 -14.94
C THR A 61 -5.19 10.27 -13.43
N VAL A 62 -4.16 10.84 -12.79
CA VAL A 62 -4.19 11.04 -11.33
C VAL A 62 -5.38 11.92 -10.95
N GLU A 63 -5.60 13.00 -11.69
CA GLU A 63 -6.71 13.94 -11.51
C GLU A 63 -8.08 13.26 -11.71
N ALA A 64 -8.23 12.37 -12.71
CA ALA A 64 -9.46 11.62 -12.92
C ALA A 64 -9.80 10.72 -11.72
N VAL A 65 -8.78 10.03 -11.18
CA VAL A 65 -8.93 9.18 -9.99
C VAL A 65 -9.31 9.99 -8.76
N GLN A 66 -8.65 11.14 -8.54
CA GLN A 66 -9.00 12.05 -7.44
C GLN A 66 -10.45 12.52 -7.53
N CYS A 67 -10.88 12.97 -8.71
CA CYS A 67 -12.23 13.47 -8.93
C CYS A 67 -13.30 12.40 -8.72
N ARG A 68 -13.05 11.17 -9.19
CA ARG A 68 -13.98 10.05 -9.15
C ARG A 68 -14.13 9.44 -7.76
N PHE A 69 -13.01 9.20 -7.07
CA PHE A 69 -13.00 8.48 -5.79
C PHE A 69 -12.86 9.39 -4.57
N LYS A 70 -12.72 10.71 -4.77
CA LYS A 70 -12.57 11.71 -3.72
C LYS A 70 -11.38 11.41 -2.79
N VAL A 71 -10.28 10.95 -3.37
CA VAL A 71 -9.04 10.63 -2.67
C VAL A 71 -8.01 11.73 -2.85
N CYS A 72 -7.05 11.82 -1.92
CA CYS A 72 -5.91 12.72 -2.06
C CYS A 72 -5.00 12.31 -3.24
N ARG A 73 -4.18 13.25 -3.71
CA ARG A 73 -3.28 13.07 -4.86
C ARG A 73 -2.33 11.88 -4.65
N ALA A 74 -1.79 11.72 -3.45
CA ALA A 74 -0.87 10.63 -3.13
C ALA A 74 -1.53 9.25 -3.28
N THR A 75 -2.79 9.10 -2.84
CA THR A 75 -3.53 7.84 -3.00
C THR A 75 -3.84 7.56 -4.47
N ALA A 76 -4.33 8.56 -5.21
CA ALA A 76 -4.55 8.44 -6.65
C ALA A 76 -3.27 8.09 -7.42
N TYR A 77 -2.15 8.69 -7.04
CA TYR A 77 -0.83 8.38 -7.60
C TYR A 77 -0.44 6.92 -7.35
N ARG A 78 -0.58 6.40 -6.12
CA ARG A 78 -0.29 4.99 -5.82
C ARG A 78 -1.16 4.03 -6.61
N TRP A 79 -2.44 4.35 -6.78
CA TRP A 79 -3.37 3.51 -7.55
C TRP A 79 -3.02 3.49 -9.04
N THR A 80 -2.73 4.65 -9.64
CA THR A 80 -2.30 4.73 -11.03
C THR A 80 -0.93 4.10 -11.26
N LEU A 81 -0.02 4.18 -10.28
CA LEU A 81 1.27 3.48 -10.34
C LEU A 81 1.08 1.96 -10.34
N ALA A 82 0.31 1.42 -9.38
CA ALA A 82 0.02 -0.02 -9.31
C ALA A 82 -0.71 -0.53 -10.55
N LEU A 83 -1.59 0.28 -11.14
CA LEU A 83 -2.25 -0.05 -12.40
C LEU A 83 -1.27 -0.09 -13.58
N ALA A 84 -0.33 0.86 -13.65
CA ALA A 84 0.69 0.86 -14.70
C ALA A 84 1.58 -0.38 -14.60
N GLU A 85 2.01 -0.73 -13.39
CA GLU A 85 2.75 -1.97 -13.11
C GLU A 85 1.96 -3.20 -13.55
N ALA A 86 0.67 -3.28 -13.23
CA ALA A 86 -0.19 -4.40 -13.62
C ALA A 86 -0.38 -4.53 -15.14
N TYR A 87 -0.31 -3.42 -15.88
CA TYR A 87 -0.37 -3.41 -17.34
C TYR A 87 1.01 -3.52 -18.01
N GLY A 88 2.10 -3.57 -17.24
CA GLY A 88 3.47 -3.54 -17.77
C GLY A 88 3.84 -2.22 -18.46
N ILE A 89 3.15 -1.13 -18.13
CA ILE A 89 3.40 0.20 -18.67
C ILE A 89 4.50 0.87 -17.82
N ASP A 90 5.52 1.42 -18.48
CA ASP A 90 6.53 2.23 -17.78
C ASP A 90 5.84 3.41 -17.06
N PRO A 91 6.00 3.53 -15.73
CA PRO A 91 5.43 4.62 -14.96
C PRO A 91 5.75 6.02 -15.54
N ALA A 92 6.90 6.22 -16.17
CA ALA A 92 7.27 7.51 -16.75
C ALA A 92 6.38 7.92 -17.94
N ILE A 93 5.88 6.94 -18.70
CA ILE A 93 5.11 7.21 -19.93
C ILE A 93 3.59 7.10 -19.76
N ARG A 94 3.12 6.62 -18.61
CA ARG A 94 1.70 6.33 -18.36
C ARG A 94 0.77 7.55 -18.50
N HIS A 95 1.32 8.76 -18.38
CA HIS A 95 0.60 10.03 -18.56
C HIS A 95 1.12 10.84 -19.76
N SER A 96 2.04 10.30 -20.56
CA SER A 96 2.60 11.02 -21.73
C SER A 96 1.59 11.28 -22.84
N PHE A 97 0.45 10.59 -22.82
CA PHE A 97 -0.69 10.87 -23.71
C PHE A 97 -1.51 12.09 -23.27
N GLU A 98 -1.15 12.68 -22.13
CA GLU A 98 -1.81 13.83 -21.54
C GLU A 98 -0.85 15.03 -21.60
N GLU A 99 -0.70 15.64 -22.78
CA GLU A 99 -0.39 17.06 -22.79
C GLU A 99 -1.66 17.77 -22.29
N PRO A 100 -1.67 18.38 -21.09
CA PRO A 100 -2.80 19.20 -20.70
C PRO A 100 -2.86 20.36 -21.70
N ALA A 101 -4.01 20.49 -22.38
CA ALA A 101 -4.31 21.57 -23.32
C ALA A 101 -4.08 23.00 -22.78
N ARG A 102 -3.74 23.13 -21.49
CA ARG A 102 -3.33 24.36 -20.81
C ARG A 102 -1.99 24.92 -21.33
N LEU A 103 -1.10 24.13 -21.92
CA LEU A 103 0.15 24.64 -22.48
C LEU A 103 0.01 25.19 -23.92
N ARG A 104 -1.07 24.88 -24.64
CA ARG A 104 -1.29 25.34 -26.02
C ARG A 104 -1.74 26.80 -26.16
N ARG A 105 -2.16 27.47 -25.08
CA ARG A 105 -2.71 28.85 -25.16
C ARG A 105 -1.66 29.96 -25.06
N ASN A 106 -0.42 29.67 -24.67
CA ASN A 106 0.59 30.70 -24.41
C ASN A 106 1.61 30.94 -25.55
N GLY A 107 1.46 30.28 -26.71
CA GLY A 107 2.42 30.39 -27.83
C GLY A 107 2.02 31.32 -28.99
N ARG A 108 0.96 32.13 -28.88
CA ARG A 108 0.45 32.95 -30.01
C ARG A 108 0.32 34.46 -29.75
N ARG A 109 1.16 35.04 -28.89
CA ARG A 109 1.23 36.50 -28.70
C ARG A 109 2.65 36.99 -28.42
N THR A 110 3.50 36.98 -29.44
CA THR A 110 4.63 37.93 -29.59
C THR A 110 5.00 37.93 -31.07
N GLY A 111 4.51 38.93 -31.79
CA GLY A 111 4.68 39.06 -33.24
C GLY A 111 3.84 40.22 -33.75
N ALA A 112 4.23 41.43 -33.35
CA ALA A 112 3.97 42.69 -34.03
C ALA A 112 4.92 43.74 -33.43
#